data_AF-A0A3P6G4Q3-F1
#
_entry.id   AF-A0A3P6G4Q3-F1
#
_cell.length_a   1.000
_cell.length_b   1.000
_cell.length_c   1.000
_cell.angle_alpha   90.00
_cell.angle_beta   90.00
_cell.angle_gamma   90.00
#
_symmetry.space_group_name_H-M   'P 1'
#
loop_
_entity.id
_entity.type
_entity.pdbx_description
1 polymer ?
#
loop_
_entity_poly.entity_id
_entity_poly.type
_entity_poly.pdbx_seq_one_letter_code
_entity_poly.pdbx_strand_id
1 'polypeptide(L)'
;MKMAPSLVRLYEQMPEPKYVIAMGSVYNYRGMFSTDSYSTVRGVDKLIPVDVYLPGCPPKPEAVIDAITKLRKKIAREIYMDRIRPQRGNRCFTTNHKFLLCAVHRLEIMIKNYSIHHHLLQRSLLKHFLNTKAQYLPNELVN
;
A
#
# COMPACT_ATOMS: atom_id res chain seq x y z
N MET A 1 10.22 -11.84 5.20
CA MET A 1 9.02 -11.50 4.41
C MET A 1 8.40 -10.18 4.87
N LYS A 2 9.05 -9.03 4.64
CA LYS A 2 8.57 -7.72 5.13
C LYS A 2 7.61 -7.03 4.16
N MET A 3 7.80 -7.22 2.86
CA MET A 3 7.06 -6.50 1.81
C MET A 3 5.73 -7.15 1.41
N ALA A 4 5.57 -8.46 1.65
CA ALA A 4 4.38 -9.21 1.27
C ALA A 4 3.04 -8.57 1.68
N PRO A 5 2.82 -8.17 2.95
CA PRO A 5 1.56 -7.54 3.34
C PRO A 5 1.36 -6.14 2.78
N SER A 6 2.44 -5.41 2.48
CA SER A 6 2.33 -4.10 1.83
C SER A 6 1.93 -4.22 0.37
N LEU A 7 2.43 -5.23 -0.34
CA LEU A 7 2.06 -5.50 -1.73
C LEU A 7 0.57 -5.83 -1.88
N VAL A 8 0.04 -6.68 -0.99
CA VAL A 8 -1.40 -7.04 -1.00
C VAL A 8 -2.26 -5.80 -0.75
N ARG A 9 -1.89 -4.96 0.23
CA ARG A 9 -2.61 -3.70 0.50
C ARG A 9 -2.63 -2.76 -0.70
N LEU A 10 -1.51 -2.63 -1.41
CA LEU A 10 -1.46 -1.82 -2.64
C LEU A 10 -2.40 -2.38 -3.71
N TYR A 11 -2.41 -3.70 -3.92
CA TYR A 11 -3.29 -4.33 -4.88
C TYR A 11 -4.78 -4.14 -4.51
N GLU A 12 -5.13 -4.18 -3.23
CA GLU A 12 -6.49 -3.93 -2.74
C GLU A 12 -6.94 -2.48 -2.94
N GLN A 13 -6.03 -1.52 -2.82
CA GLN A 13 -6.32 -0.09 -3.00
C GLN A 13 -6.52 0.34 -4.46
N MET A 14 -6.16 -0.50 -5.44
CA MET A 14 -6.34 -0.20 -6.86
C MET A 14 -7.80 -0.46 -7.31
N PRO A 15 -8.44 0.48 -8.03
CA PRO A 15 -9.78 0.29 -8.60
C PRO A 15 -9.78 -0.78 -9.70
N GLU A 16 -10.94 -1.39 -9.95
CA GLU A 16 -11.14 -2.27 -11.11
C GLU A 16 -11.33 -1.43 -12.38
N PRO A 17 -10.78 -1.83 -13.55
CA PRO A 17 -10.00 -3.04 -13.85
C PRO A 17 -8.49 -2.90 -13.55
N LYS A 18 -7.89 -3.94 -12.96
CA LYS A 18 -6.46 -3.99 -12.63
C LYS A 18 -5.81 -5.24 -13.18
N TYR A 19 -4.58 -5.08 -13.66
CA TYR A 19 -3.77 -6.16 -14.25
C TYR A 19 -2.38 -6.19 -13.64
N VAL A 20 -1.84 -7.39 -13.45
CA VAL A 20 -0.54 -7.60 -12.81
C VAL A 20 0.41 -8.31 -13.77
N ILE A 21 1.56 -7.70 -14.03
CA ILE A 21 2.66 -8.33 -14.78
C ILE A 21 3.75 -8.74 -13.79
N ALA A 22 4.11 -10.01 -13.75
CA ALA A 22 5.24 -10.49 -12.96
C ALA A 22 6.52 -10.43 -13.81
N MET A 23 7.40 -9.48 -13.47
CA MET A 23 8.61 -9.19 -14.24
C MET A 23 9.85 -9.80 -13.59
N GLY A 24 10.43 -10.80 -14.25
CA GLY A 24 11.71 -11.38 -13.86
C GLY A 24 11.58 -12.72 -13.13
N SER A 25 12.67 -13.48 -13.12
CA SER A 25 12.71 -14.87 -12.65
C SER A 25 12.42 -15.02 -11.16
N VAL A 26 12.65 -13.97 -10.36
CA VAL A 26 12.46 -13.96 -8.90
C VAL A 26 10.99 -13.94 -8.49
N TYR A 27 10.12 -13.31 -9.28
CA TYR A 27 8.67 -13.29 -9.03
C TYR A 27 7.97 -14.54 -9.56
N ASN A 28 8.62 -15.22 -10.50
CA ASN A 28 8.27 -16.57 -10.94
C ASN A 28 8.82 -17.60 -9.95
N TYR A 29 8.26 -18.81 -9.91
CA TYR A 29 8.80 -19.92 -9.09
C TYR A 29 10.23 -20.36 -9.45
N ARG A 30 10.87 -19.71 -10.43
CA ARG A 30 12.13 -20.12 -11.08
C ARG A 30 13.23 -19.06 -10.91
N GLY A 31 13.40 -18.55 -9.69
CA GLY A 31 14.45 -17.58 -9.35
C GLY A 31 15.53 -18.17 -8.43
N MET A 32 16.68 -17.48 -8.36
CA MET A 32 17.84 -17.88 -7.54
C MET A 32 17.53 -17.99 -6.04
N PHE A 33 16.48 -17.31 -5.57
CA PHE A 33 16.08 -17.34 -4.17
C PHE A 33 15.04 -18.43 -3.84
N SER A 34 14.68 -19.28 -4.81
CA SER A 34 13.58 -20.24 -4.65
C SER A 34 13.94 -21.44 -3.76
N THR A 35 15.20 -21.85 -3.68
CA THR A 35 15.68 -23.01 -2.92
C THR A 35 16.08 -22.65 -1.49
N ASP A 36 16.92 -21.62 -1.32
CA ASP A 36 17.73 -21.47 -0.10
C ASP A 36 17.37 -20.27 0.80
N SER A 37 16.33 -19.51 0.46
CA SER A 37 15.97 -18.30 1.21
C SER A 37 14.76 -18.48 2.15
N TYR A 38 14.95 -18.15 3.43
CA TYR A 38 13.90 -18.21 4.47
C TYR A 38 12.98 -16.98 4.47
N SER A 39 13.44 -15.88 3.88
CA SER A 39 12.80 -14.57 4.02
C SER A 39 12.01 -14.11 2.80
N THR A 40 12.13 -14.81 1.67
CA THR A 40 11.46 -14.46 0.41
C THR A 40 10.18 -15.29 0.21
N VAL A 41 9.22 -14.71 -0.50
CA VAL A 41 8.00 -15.42 -0.87
C VAL A 41 8.27 -16.16 -2.18
N ARG A 42 8.04 -17.47 -2.18
CA ARG A 42 8.17 -18.31 -3.39
C ARG A 42 7.00 -18.04 -4.32
N GLY A 43 7.22 -17.19 -5.32
CA GLY A 43 6.23 -16.80 -6.32
C GLY A 43 5.26 -15.73 -5.82
N VAL A 44 4.97 -14.74 -6.66
CA VAL A 44 4.01 -13.67 -6.33
C VAL A 44 2.55 -14.14 -6.39
N ASP A 45 2.30 -15.24 -7.09
CA ASP A 45 0.97 -15.81 -7.37
C ASP A 45 0.24 -16.29 -6.10
N LYS A 46 1.01 -16.55 -5.03
CA LYS A 46 0.46 -16.88 -3.71
C LYS A 46 -0.22 -15.68 -3.04
N LEU A 47 0.18 -14.46 -3.41
CA LEU A 47 -0.30 -13.23 -2.80
C LEU A 47 -1.38 -12.57 -3.66
N ILE A 48 -1.09 -12.40 -4.96
CA ILE A 48 -1.94 -11.68 -5.91
C ILE A 48 -2.03 -12.45 -7.22
N PRO A 49 -3.17 -12.37 -7.94
CA PRO A 49 -3.30 -13.02 -9.24
C PRO A 49 -2.45 -12.29 -10.28
N VAL A 50 -1.64 -13.05 -11.04
CA VAL A 50 -0.81 -12.52 -12.13
C VAL A 50 -1.45 -12.79 -13.48
N ASP A 51 -1.40 -11.81 -14.37
CA ASP A 51 -1.96 -11.90 -15.71
C ASP A 51 -0.97 -12.37 -16.77
N VAL A 52 0.27 -11.89 -16.68
CA VAL A 52 1.35 -12.14 -17.64
C VAL A 52 2.66 -12.32 -16.88
N TYR A 53 3.40 -13.38 -17.20
CA TYR A 53 4.75 -13.62 -16.70
C TYR A 53 5.78 -13.22 -17.74
N LEU A 54 6.78 -12.47 -17.31
CA LEU A 54 7.93 -12.09 -18.11
C LEU A 54 9.20 -12.75 -17.56
N PRO A 55 9.78 -13.75 -18.24
CA PRO A 55 11.02 -14.37 -17.80
C PRO A 55 12.24 -13.46 -18.06
N GLY A 56 13.24 -13.53 -17.19
CA GLY A 56 14.52 -12.83 -17.32
C GLY A 56 15.15 -12.46 -15.98
N CYS A 57 16.47 -12.22 -15.94
CA CYS A 57 17.17 -11.85 -14.71
C CYS A 57 18.42 -10.99 -15.00
N PRO A 58 18.27 -9.67 -15.29
CA PRO A 58 17.03 -8.95 -15.57
C PRO A 58 16.51 -9.20 -16.99
N PRO A 59 15.20 -9.05 -17.26
CA PRO A 59 14.66 -9.18 -18.61
C PRO A 59 15.16 -8.05 -19.52
N LYS A 60 15.34 -8.37 -20.81
CA LYS A 60 15.71 -7.39 -21.83
C LYS A 60 14.56 -6.40 -22.07
N PRO A 61 14.83 -5.14 -22.45
CA PRO A 61 13.79 -4.15 -22.70
C PRO A 61 12.79 -4.57 -23.79
N GLU A 62 13.23 -5.29 -24.82
CA GLU A 62 12.35 -5.80 -25.88
C GLU A 62 11.32 -6.79 -25.32
N ALA A 63 11.72 -7.61 -24.34
CA ALA A 63 10.84 -8.58 -23.71
C ALA A 63 9.78 -7.89 -22.83
N VAL A 64 10.09 -6.71 -22.26
CA VAL A 64 9.10 -5.88 -21.54
C VAL A 64 8.05 -5.34 -22.51
N ILE A 65 8.47 -4.85 -23.68
CA ILE A 65 7.55 -4.35 -24.71
C ILE A 65 6.65 -5.47 -25.22
N ASP A 66 7.19 -6.68 -25.44
CA ASP A 66 6.40 -7.85 -25.83
C ASP A 66 5.38 -8.25 -24.74
N ALA A 67 5.78 -8.23 -23.46
CA ALA A 67 4.86 -8.50 -22.36
C ALA A 67 3.69 -7.50 -22.29
N ILE A 68 3.97 -6.21 -22.49
CA ILE A 68 2.92 -5.17 -22.56
C ILE A 68 2.01 -5.40 -23.76
N THR A 69 2.59 -5.78 -24.91
CA THR A 69 1.82 -6.09 -26.13
C THR A 69 0.92 -7.31 -25.93
N LYS A 70 1.41 -8.36 -25.26
CA LYS A 70 0.63 -9.53 -24.87
C LYS A 70 -0.51 -9.16 -23.91
N LEU A 71 -0.25 -8.29 -22.93
CA LEU A 71 -1.28 -7.80 -22.03
C LEU A 71 -2.37 -7.02 -22.80
N ARG A 72 -1.99 -6.11 -23.70
CA ARG A 72 -2.95 -5.40 -24.55
C ARG A 72 -3.84 -6.35 -25.35
N LYS A 73 -3.25 -7.39 -25.95
CA LYS A 73 -4.00 -8.44 -26.68
C LYS A 73 -4.93 -9.25 -25.77
N LYS A 74 -4.59 -9.40 -24.48
CA LYS A 74 -5.45 -10.08 -23.49
C LYS A 74 -6.66 -9.20 -23.15
N ILE A 75 -6.43 -7.92 -22.87
CA ILE A 75 -7.48 -6.94 -22.57
C ILE A 75 -8.45 -6.80 -23.75
N ALA A 76 -7.93 -6.75 -24.98
CA ALA A 76 -8.76 -6.63 -26.18
C ALA A 76 -9.67 -7.85 -26.43
N ARG A 77 -9.32 -9.02 -25.89
CA ARG A 77 -10.12 -10.26 -26.01
C ARG A 77 -11.14 -10.44 -24.89
N GLU A 78 -11.03 -9.67 -23.81
CA GLU A 78 -11.87 -9.80 -22.62
C GLU A 78 -13.25 -9.17 -22.87
N ILE A 79 -14.32 -9.97 -22.77
CA ILE A 79 -15.70 -9.53 -22.99
C ILE A 79 -16.17 -8.77 -21.73
N TYR A 80 -17.02 -7.75 -21.90
CA TYR A 80 -17.51 -6.91 -20.78
C TYR A 80 -18.10 -7.72 -19.60
N MET A 81 -18.71 -8.88 -19.86
CA MET A 81 -19.34 -9.73 -18.84
C MET A 81 -18.33 -10.40 -17.89
N ASP A 82 -17.09 -10.62 -18.32
CA ASP A 82 -16.03 -11.20 -17.46
C ASP A 82 -15.48 -10.19 -16.44
N ARG A 83 -15.75 -8.88 -16.64
CA ARG A 83 -15.30 -7.81 -15.73
C ARG A 83 -16.06 -7.80 -14.40
N ILE A 84 -17.24 -8.43 -14.35
CA ILE A 84 -17.93 -8.72 -13.11
C ILE A 84 -17.29 -9.96 -12.49
N ARG A 85 -15.98 -9.89 -12.17
CA ARG A 85 -15.45 -10.83 -11.18
C ARG A 85 -16.26 -10.55 -9.91
N PRO A 86 -16.99 -11.53 -9.36
CA PRO A 86 -17.70 -11.30 -8.12
C PRO A 86 -16.66 -10.85 -7.10
N GLN A 87 -16.84 -9.65 -6.55
CA GLN A 87 -16.05 -9.19 -5.42
C GLN A 87 -16.04 -10.33 -4.40
N ARG A 88 -14.84 -10.73 -3.94
CA ARG A 88 -14.68 -11.86 -3.00
C ARG A 88 -15.74 -11.70 -1.91
N GLY A 89 -16.70 -12.62 -1.87
CA GLY A 89 -17.77 -12.55 -0.88
C GLY A 89 -17.16 -12.46 0.51
N ASN A 90 -17.56 -11.44 1.27
CA ASN A 90 -17.05 -11.17 2.61
C ASN A 90 -17.51 -12.29 3.56
N ARG A 91 -16.80 -13.41 3.54
CA ARG A 91 -16.97 -14.48 4.51
C ARG A 91 -16.18 -14.10 5.77
N CYS A 92 -16.84 -13.39 6.67
CA CYS A 92 -16.30 -13.09 7.98
C CYS A 92 -16.57 -14.28 8.92
N PHE A 93 -15.51 -14.94 9.40
CA PHE A 93 -15.60 -15.90 10.48
C PHE A 93 -14.98 -15.29 11.72
N THR A 94 -15.76 -15.11 12.78
CA THR A 94 -15.26 -14.62 14.07
C THR A 94 -14.99 -15.81 14.98
N THR A 95 -13.72 -16.09 15.29
CA THR A 95 -13.32 -17.08 16.30
C THR A 95 -12.74 -16.36 17.53
N ASN A 96 -13.23 -16.72 18.72
CA ASN A 96 -12.66 -16.23 19.98
C ASN A 96 -11.35 -17.00 20.27
N HIS A 97 -10.20 -16.33 20.20
CA HIS A 97 -8.91 -16.92 20.56
C HIS A 97 -8.37 -16.30 21.86
N LYS A 98 -7.93 -17.15 22.79
CA LYS A 98 -7.20 -16.74 24.00
C LYS A 98 -5.70 -16.60 23.71
N PHE A 99 -5.31 -15.59 22.95
CA PHE A 99 -3.90 -15.23 22.78
C PHE A 99 -3.46 -14.28 23.89
N LEU A 100 -2.33 -14.57 24.54
CA LEU A 100 -1.71 -13.65 25.48
C LEU A 100 -0.98 -12.56 24.67
N LEU A 101 -1.51 -11.35 24.67
CA LEU A 101 -0.92 -10.20 23.98
C LEU A 101 0.29 -9.66 24.76
N CYS A 102 1.47 -10.19 24.51
CA CYS A 102 2.72 -9.52 24.87
C CYS A 102 3.11 -8.56 23.75
N ALA A 103 2.75 -7.28 23.89
CA ALA A 103 3.08 -6.23 22.94
C ALA A 103 4.60 -5.95 22.96
N VAL A 104 5.36 -6.59 22.08
CA VAL A 104 6.78 -6.27 21.88
C VAL A 104 6.88 -5.01 21.00
N HIS A 105 7.17 -3.89 21.64
CA HIS A 105 7.84 -2.68 21.12
C HIS A 105 7.38 -2.18 19.73
N ARG A 106 6.33 -1.35 19.68
CA ARG A 106 6.19 -0.28 18.65
C ARG A 106 5.11 0.78 18.87
N LEU A 107 4.28 0.66 19.91
CA LEU A 107 3.15 1.60 20.11
C LEU A 107 3.53 2.92 20.79
N GLU A 108 4.66 3.01 21.51
CA GLU A 108 5.03 4.26 22.17
C GLU A 108 5.51 5.37 21.22
N ILE A 109 6.15 5.02 20.09
CA ILE A 109 6.78 6.02 19.21
C ILE A 109 5.74 6.76 18.34
N MET A 110 4.63 6.13 17.99
CA MET A 110 3.60 6.77 17.15
C MET A 110 2.68 7.73 17.95
N ILE A 111 2.34 7.38 19.19
CA ILE A 111 1.44 8.21 20.03
C ILE A 111 2.15 9.49 20.49
N LYS A 112 3.44 9.41 20.84
CA LYS A 112 4.23 10.61 21.23
C LYS A 112 4.35 11.61 20.07
N ASN A 113 4.60 11.16 18.83
CA ASN A 113 4.72 12.07 17.69
C ASN A 113 3.40 12.75 17.30
N TYR A 114 2.26 12.04 17.36
CA TYR A 114 0.95 12.65 17.09
C TYR A 114 0.53 13.65 18.18
N SER A 115 0.78 13.32 19.45
CA SER A 115 0.44 14.21 20.58
C SER A 115 1.29 15.49 20.62
N ILE A 116 2.56 15.44 20.21
CA ILE A 116 3.44 16.63 20.18
C ILE A 116 3.08 17.55 19.01
N HIS A 117 2.76 17.00 17.83
CA HIS A 117 2.36 17.80 16.66
C HIS A 117 1.01 18.50 16.85
N HIS A 118 0.02 17.83 17.46
CA HIS A 118 -1.29 18.44 17.71
C HIS A 118 -1.22 19.57 18.74
N HIS A 119 -0.34 19.44 19.75
CA HIS A 119 -0.15 20.44 20.80
C HIS A 119 0.65 21.68 20.33
N LEU A 120 1.59 21.49 19.39
CA LEU A 120 2.35 22.59 18.77
C LEU A 120 1.52 23.39 17.76
N LEU A 121 0.64 22.74 16.98
CA LEU A 121 -0.29 23.42 16.07
C LEU A 121 -1.31 24.28 16.81
N GLN A 122 -1.88 23.79 17.92
CA GLN A 122 -2.80 24.58 18.74
C GLN A 122 -2.11 25.78 19.40
N ARG A 123 -0.87 25.64 19.87
CA ARG A 123 -0.09 26.76 20.43
C ARG A 123 0.33 27.78 19.37
N SER A 124 0.66 27.35 18.16
CA SER A 124 1.00 28.26 17.05
C SER A 124 -0.23 29.06 16.60
N LEU A 125 -1.38 28.40 16.44
CA LEU A 125 -2.64 29.06 16.07
C LEU A 125 -3.13 30.02 17.17
N LEU A 126 -3.02 29.66 18.45
CA LEU A 126 -3.40 30.55 19.57
C LEU A 126 -2.49 31.79 19.65
N LYS A 127 -1.19 31.65 19.39
CA LYS A 127 -0.24 32.78 19.33
C LYS A 127 -0.55 33.72 18.17
N HIS A 128 -0.90 33.18 17.00
CA HIS A 128 -1.35 34.00 15.87
C HIS A 128 -2.65 34.74 16.19
N PHE A 129 -3.62 34.07 16.83
CA PHE A 129 -4.91 34.67 17.20
C PHE A 129 -4.77 35.81 18.24
N LEU A 130 -3.85 35.66 19.20
CA LEU A 130 -3.54 36.70 20.19
C LEU A 130 -2.78 37.88 19.57
N ASN A 131 -1.85 37.64 18.64
CA ASN A 131 -1.15 38.72 17.94
C ASN A 131 -2.09 39.54 17.03
N THR A 132 -3.06 38.90 16.36
CA THR A 132 -4.03 39.63 15.52
C THR A 132 -5.01 40.48 16.32
N LYS A 133 -5.30 40.12 17.58
CA LYS A 133 -6.12 40.96 18.49
C LYS A 133 -5.35 42.18 19.03
N ALA A 134 -4.03 42.09 19.15
CA ALA A 134 -3.20 43.18 19.66
C ALA A 134 -3.02 44.33 18.64
N GLN A 135 -3.24 44.10 17.35
CA GLN A 135 -3.08 45.11 16.28
C GLN A 135 -4.36 45.89 15.94
N TYR A 136 -5.52 45.53 16.53
CA TYR A 136 -6.81 46.20 16.28
C TYR A 136 -7.53 46.59 17.58
N LEU A 137 -6.84 47.24 18.52
CA LEU A 137 -7.50 48.08 19.52
C LEU A 137 -7.27 49.56 19.15
N PRO A 138 -8.33 50.33 18.83
CA PRO A 138 -8.20 51.78 18.58
C PRO A 138 -7.86 52.52 19.88
N ASN A 139 -6.93 53.47 19.76
CA ASN A 139 -6.65 54.49 20.77
C ASN A 139 -7.87 55.42 20.90
N GLU A 140 -8.51 55.44 22.06
CA GLU A 140 -9.50 56.42 22.55
C GLU A 140 -9.76 56.01 24.03
N LEU A 141 -9.56 56.79 25.11
CA LEU A 141 -9.62 58.23 25.40
C LEU A 141 -8.79 58.56 26.67
N VAL A 142 -8.46 59.85 26.85
CA VAL A 142 -7.72 60.60 27.92
C VAL A 142 -6.31 60.99 27.42
N ASN A 143 -6.06 62.20 26.89
CA ASN A 143 -6.73 63.52 26.92
C ASN A 143 -6.94 64.09 25.52
#